data_AF-A0A9X2FF59-F1
#
_entry.id   AF-A0A9X2FF59-F1
#
_cell.length_a   1.000
_cell.length_b   1.000
_cell.length_c   1.000
_cell.angle_alpha   90.00
_cell.angle_beta   90.00
_cell.angle_gamma   90.00
#
_symmetry.space_group_name_H-M   'P 1'
#
loop_
_entity.id
_entity.type
_entity.pdbx_description
1 polymer ?
#
loop_
_entity_poly.entity_id
_entity_poly.type
_entity_poly.pdbx_seq_one_letter_code
_entity_poly.pdbx_strand_id
1 'polypeptide(L)'
;MKPATLLVVAVMTLAAASSATAGKVRTWTDASSKYTIDASLVAFNESDVVLERASDKQLGTVPIDKLSEQDKEYLKTKEAVDSAKELTDAMQRWKLSNGMEVVGRLVDFGRKEIVLRRSRGTMYVNDRAYQNLPPIYQKIIPLIVRHAGNKVDDADMLETWLSSRGGRPQTFTVDGVVLELENGDEYGIPFFLFSPQDLEVLQPGWETWLAAHEKQDYAARQHEALRLQTEAAEYQRQRDAQDRRRIAELQLGLTAVEAGVTSMWEVTLYPQPGNPGPPLWVTGFARNSRDASYQAMAKHPGYVVGPVRRISN
;
A
#
# COMPACT_ATOMS: atom_id res chain seq x y z
N MET A 1 20.87 44.93 54.00
CA MET A 1 21.41 43.78 53.26
C MET A 1 20.25 43.04 52.60
N LYS A 2 20.39 42.71 51.30
CA LYS A 2 19.44 42.08 50.36
C LYS A 2 18.97 40.67 50.81
N PRO A 3 17.91 40.03 50.22
CA PRO A 3 17.46 40.23 48.84
C PRO A 3 15.94 40.30 48.56
N ALA A 4 15.69 40.83 47.36
CA ALA A 4 14.41 40.95 46.67
C ALA A 4 13.98 39.63 46.02
N THR A 5 12.68 39.33 46.12
CA THR A 5 12.02 38.17 45.51
C THR A 5 11.73 38.45 44.03
N LEU A 6 12.26 37.61 43.15
CA LEU A 6 12.10 37.70 41.70
C LEU A 6 10.96 36.74 41.29
N LEU A 7 9.86 37.29 40.77
CA LEU A 7 8.71 36.53 40.29
C LEU A 7 8.98 36.08 38.85
N VAL A 8 9.17 34.77 38.63
CA VAL A 8 9.29 34.18 37.29
C VAL A 8 7.89 33.90 36.75
N VAL A 9 7.49 34.63 35.70
CA VAL A 9 6.29 34.34 34.91
C VAL A 9 6.64 33.25 33.90
N ALA A 10 6.08 32.05 34.09
CA ALA A 10 6.17 30.96 33.14
C ALA A 10 5.20 31.20 31.97
N VAL A 11 5.74 31.41 30.77
CA VAL A 11 4.98 31.46 29.52
C VAL A 11 4.59 30.04 29.14
N MET A 12 3.29 29.71 29.24
CA MET A 12 2.74 28.49 28.63
C MET A 12 2.53 28.73 27.13
N THR A 13 3.46 28.22 26.31
CA THR A 13 3.26 28.04 24.88
C THR A 13 2.37 26.82 24.66
N LEU A 14 1.11 27.06 24.29
CA LEU A 14 0.17 26.04 23.85
C LEU A 14 0.52 25.63 22.42
N ALA A 15 1.40 24.63 22.26
CA ALA A 15 1.64 23.98 20.98
C ALA A 15 0.53 22.96 20.73
N ALA A 16 -0.39 23.30 19.83
CA ALA A 16 -1.33 22.34 19.25
C ALA A 16 -0.52 21.33 18.40
N ALA A 17 -0.22 20.17 18.99
CA ALA A 17 0.40 19.06 18.29
C ALA A 17 -0.66 18.31 17.47
N SER A 18 -0.63 18.53 16.15
CA SER A 18 -1.26 17.66 15.16
C SER A 18 -0.81 16.23 15.37
N SER A 19 -1.74 15.33 15.73
CA SER A 19 -1.47 13.91 15.87
C SER A 19 -1.40 13.27 14.47
N ALA A 20 -0.21 13.26 13.88
CA ALA A 20 0.16 12.25 12.90
C ALA A 20 0.67 11.04 13.70
N THR A 21 -0.12 9.98 13.77
CA THR A 21 0.23 8.72 14.44
C THR A 21 1.26 7.94 13.63
N ALA A 22 2.48 8.46 13.58
CA ALA A 22 3.67 7.62 13.56
C ALA A 22 3.93 7.18 15.01
N GLY A 23 4.28 5.91 15.24
CA GLY A 23 4.54 5.38 16.59
C GLY A 23 5.42 6.31 17.42
N LYS A 24 5.18 6.40 18.72
CA LYS A 24 5.88 7.36 19.60
C LYS A 24 7.40 7.16 19.49
N VAL A 25 8.10 8.20 19.01
CA VAL A 25 9.56 8.20 18.89
C VAL A 25 10.16 7.97 20.28
N ARG A 26 11.01 6.96 20.41
CA ARG A 26 11.76 6.68 21.63
C ARG A 26 13.19 6.28 21.28
N THR A 27 14.08 6.36 22.26
CA THR A 27 15.46 5.89 22.11
C THR A 27 15.50 4.39 22.37
N TRP A 28 15.96 3.64 21.36
CA TRP A 28 16.22 2.20 21.42
C TRP A 28 17.71 1.97 21.66
N THR A 29 18.03 0.95 22.45
CA THR A 29 19.38 0.65 22.89
C THR A 29 19.73 -0.80 22.59
N ASP A 30 20.94 -1.04 22.12
CA ASP A 30 21.43 -2.38 21.87
C ASP A 30 21.81 -3.12 23.19
N ALA A 31 21.98 -4.44 23.12
CA ALA A 31 22.33 -5.26 24.27
C ALA A 31 23.66 -4.87 24.92
N SER A 32 24.60 -4.27 24.17
CA SER A 32 25.86 -3.77 24.72
C SER A 32 25.76 -2.38 25.37
N SER A 33 24.63 -1.70 25.23
CA SER A 33 24.40 -0.31 25.66
C SER A 33 25.36 0.72 25.05
N LYS A 34 26.01 0.38 23.94
CA LYS A 34 26.98 1.26 23.24
C LYS A 34 26.35 1.98 22.07
N TYR A 35 25.26 1.46 21.53
CA TYR A 35 24.59 1.99 20.36
C TYR A 35 23.14 2.33 20.73
N THR A 36 22.75 3.54 20.37
CA THR A 36 21.39 4.03 20.56
C THR A 36 20.86 4.61 19.25
N ILE A 37 19.54 4.52 19.06
CA ILE A 37 18.85 5.07 17.91
C ILE A 37 17.50 5.64 18.35
N ASP A 38 17.23 6.88 17.94
CA ASP A 38 15.90 7.46 18.09
C ASP A 38 15.02 6.96 16.94
N ALA A 39 14.00 6.17 17.29
CA ALA A 39 13.14 5.53 16.32
C ALA A 39 11.73 5.30 16.86
N SER A 40 10.76 5.27 15.94
CA SER A 40 9.39 4.83 16.21
C SER A 40 9.30 3.31 16.07
N LEU A 41 8.54 2.66 16.96
CA LEU A 41 8.14 1.27 16.76
C LEU A 41 7.17 1.19 15.58
N VAL A 42 7.45 0.31 14.63
CA VAL A 42 6.65 0.14 13.42
C VAL A 42 5.92 -1.19 13.45
N ALA A 43 6.66 -2.28 13.73
CA ALA A 43 6.12 -3.62 13.90
C ALA A 43 7.08 -4.49 14.72
N PHE A 44 6.62 -5.61 15.28
CA PHE A 44 7.50 -6.64 15.85
C PHE A 44 6.80 -8.01 15.86
N ASN A 45 7.60 -9.08 15.87
CA ASN A 45 7.14 -10.46 16.04
C ASN A 45 7.93 -11.13 17.19
N GLU A 46 8.01 -12.46 17.22
CA GLU A 46 8.74 -13.19 18.27
C GLU A 46 10.28 -13.04 18.18
N SER A 47 10.82 -12.76 16.99
CA SER A 47 12.26 -12.74 16.72
C SER A 47 12.82 -11.34 16.44
N ASP A 48 12.03 -10.46 15.85
CA ASP A 48 12.48 -9.22 15.21
C ASP A 48 11.58 -8.02 15.54
N VAL A 49 12.20 -6.84 15.56
CA VAL A 49 11.54 -5.53 15.64
C VAL A 49 11.85 -4.72 14.39
N VAL A 50 10.84 -4.05 13.83
CA VAL A 50 11.00 -3.06 12.75
C VAL A 50 10.86 -1.66 13.35
N LEU A 51 11.88 -0.84 13.09
CA LEU A 51 12.01 0.51 13.61
C LEU A 51 12.10 1.51 12.47
N GLU A 52 11.38 2.63 12.59
CA GLU A 52 11.51 3.78 11.69
C GLU A 52 12.39 4.83 12.37
N ARG A 53 13.55 5.09 11.79
CA ARG A 53 14.49 6.07 12.34
C ARG A 53 13.89 7.48 12.27
N ALA A 54 13.98 8.23 13.36
CA ALA A 54 13.38 9.55 13.47
C ALA A 54 14.00 10.59 12.51
N SER A 55 15.28 10.44 12.17
CA SER A 55 16.04 11.41 11.38
C SER A 55 15.71 11.41 9.88
N ASP A 56 15.61 10.23 9.27
CA ASP A 56 15.53 10.04 7.81
C ASP A 56 14.33 9.17 7.39
N LYS A 57 13.53 8.71 8.35
CA LYS A 57 12.35 7.88 8.11
C LYS A 57 12.68 6.53 7.46
N GLN A 58 13.94 6.08 7.56
CA GLN A 58 14.32 4.77 7.07
C GLN A 58 13.85 3.66 8.02
N LEU A 59 13.32 2.61 7.43
CA LEU A 59 12.97 1.37 8.14
C LEU A 59 14.22 0.51 8.33
N GLY A 60 14.35 -0.07 9.51
CA GLY A 60 15.39 -1.05 9.81
C GLY A 60 14.83 -2.16 10.70
N THR A 61 15.16 -3.41 10.35
CA THR A 61 14.82 -4.58 11.18
C THR A 61 15.99 -4.92 12.09
N VAL A 62 15.71 -5.11 13.38
CA VAL A 62 16.69 -5.47 14.41
C VAL A 62 16.21 -6.74 15.12
N PRO A 63 17.06 -7.77 15.27
CA PRO A 63 16.71 -8.94 16.06
C PRO A 63 16.49 -8.57 17.54
N ILE A 64 15.43 -9.09 18.16
CA ILE A 64 15.04 -8.76 19.54
C ILE A 64 16.14 -9.17 20.53
N ASP A 65 16.88 -10.24 20.26
CA ASP A 65 17.99 -10.70 21.10
C ASP A 65 19.14 -9.67 21.19
N LYS A 66 19.25 -8.77 20.21
CA LYS A 66 20.23 -7.67 20.16
C LYS A 66 19.77 -6.40 20.86
N LEU A 67 18.55 -6.35 21.38
CA LEU A 67 18.04 -5.20 22.13
C LEU A 67 18.45 -5.26 23.61
N SER A 68 18.44 -4.10 24.27
CA SER A 68 18.56 -3.99 25.72
C SER A 68 17.38 -4.67 26.42
N GLU A 69 17.57 -5.11 27.66
CA GLU A 69 16.48 -5.72 28.45
C GLU A 69 15.32 -4.74 28.69
N GLN A 70 15.61 -3.44 28.78
CA GLN A 70 14.57 -2.41 28.91
C GLN A 70 13.70 -2.33 27.66
N ASP A 71 14.30 -2.44 26.47
CA ASP A 71 13.58 -2.41 25.20
C ASP A 71 12.80 -3.71 24.95
N LYS A 72 13.35 -4.85 25.35
CA LYS A 72 12.62 -6.13 25.32
C LYS A 72 11.38 -6.10 26.21
N GLU A 73 11.47 -5.47 27.38
CA GLU A 73 10.32 -5.35 28.29
C GLU A 73 9.27 -4.38 27.74
N TYR A 74 9.70 -3.28 27.08
CA TYR A 74 8.79 -2.38 26.39
C TYR A 74 7.94 -3.10 25.32
N LEU A 75 8.51 -4.02 24.54
CA LEU A 75 7.78 -4.77 23.51
C LEU A 75 6.63 -5.62 24.08
N LYS A 76 6.65 -5.96 25.39
CA LYS A 76 5.58 -6.68 26.06
C LYS A 76 4.44 -5.78 26.53
N THR A 77 4.62 -4.46 26.48
CA THR A 77 3.61 -3.51 26.95
C THR A 77 2.46 -3.40 25.96
N LYS A 78 1.28 -3.04 26.48
CA LYS A 78 0.10 -2.78 25.66
C LYS A 78 0.33 -1.63 24.67
N GLU A 79 1.08 -0.60 25.05
CA GLU A 79 1.42 0.53 24.17
C GLU A 79 2.21 0.08 22.93
N ALA A 80 3.19 -0.81 23.12
CA ALA A 80 3.98 -1.35 22.01
C ALA A 80 3.14 -2.24 21.09
N VAL A 81 2.36 -3.17 21.67
CA VAL A 81 1.48 -4.09 20.92
C VAL A 81 0.44 -3.31 20.12
N ASP A 82 -0.24 -2.34 20.75
CA ASP A 82 -1.28 -1.56 20.09
C ASP A 82 -0.68 -0.70 18.95
N SER A 83 0.48 -0.07 19.17
CA SER A 83 1.17 0.73 18.14
C SER A 83 1.63 -0.10 16.93
N ALA A 84 2.13 -1.31 17.17
CA ALA A 84 2.54 -2.22 16.10
C ALA A 84 1.33 -2.73 15.30
N LYS A 85 0.26 -3.11 16.01
CA LYS A 85 -0.99 -3.58 15.39
C LYS A 85 -1.68 -2.53 14.55
N GLU A 86 -1.72 -1.27 14.99
CA GLU A 86 -2.32 -0.18 14.21
C GLU A 86 -1.73 -0.05 12.81
N LEU A 87 -0.46 -0.43 12.63
CA LEU A 87 0.19 -0.41 11.33
C LEU A 87 0.02 -1.72 10.58
N THR A 88 0.37 -2.85 11.19
CA THR A 88 0.38 -4.15 10.50
C THR A 88 -1.01 -4.71 10.25
N ASP A 89 -2.00 -4.39 11.09
CA ASP A 89 -3.37 -4.89 10.97
C ASP A 89 -4.25 -3.97 10.10
N ALA A 90 -3.70 -2.87 9.58
CA ALA A 90 -4.41 -1.98 8.69
C ALA A 90 -4.72 -2.68 7.35
N MET A 91 -6.00 -2.65 6.93
CA MET A 91 -6.41 -3.15 5.63
C MET A 91 -5.78 -2.32 4.51
N GLN A 92 -5.16 -3.01 3.55
CA GLN A 92 -4.42 -2.42 2.44
C GLN A 92 -5.24 -2.52 1.15
N ARG A 93 -5.23 -1.46 0.32
CA ARG A 93 -5.95 -1.42 -0.95
C ARG A 93 -5.02 -1.68 -2.13
N TRP A 94 -5.11 -2.87 -2.70
CA TRP A 94 -4.28 -3.30 -3.82
C TRP A 94 -5.04 -3.20 -5.14
N LYS A 95 -4.43 -2.61 -6.15
CA LYS A 95 -5.01 -2.43 -7.47
C LYS A 95 -4.59 -3.57 -8.39
N LEU A 96 -5.58 -4.17 -9.04
CA LEU A 96 -5.39 -5.18 -10.07
C LEU A 96 -5.17 -4.56 -11.45
N SER A 97 -4.56 -5.31 -12.37
CA SER A 97 -4.25 -4.88 -13.73
C SER A 97 -5.49 -4.55 -14.57
N ASN A 98 -6.66 -5.07 -14.19
CA ASN A 98 -7.95 -4.74 -14.80
C ASN A 98 -8.64 -3.50 -14.18
N GLY A 99 -7.98 -2.82 -13.24
CA GLY A 99 -8.49 -1.61 -12.58
C GLY A 99 -9.38 -1.85 -11.37
N MET A 100 -9.71 -3.11 -11.03
CA MET A 100 -10.38 -3.43 -9.77
C MET A 100 -9.43 -3.27 -8.58
N GLU A 101 -9.98 -3.13 -7.38
CA GLU A 101 -9.21 -3.11 -6.13
C GLU A 101 -9.57 -4.31 -5.26
N VAL A 102 -8.57 -4.85 -4.57
CA VAL A 102 -8.70 -5.88 -3.53
C VAL A 102 -8.27 -5.27 -2.21
N VAL A 103 -9.14 -5.38 -1.21
CA VAL A 103 -8.86 -4.90 0.15
C VAL A 103 -8.44 -6.09 0.99
N GLY A 104 -7.17 -6.11 1.43
CA GLY A 104 -6.66 -7.21 2.25
C GLY A 104 -5.25 -6.91 2.75
N ARG A 105 -4.94 -7.44 3.93
CA ARG A 105 -3.62 -7.35 4.55
C ARG A 105 -2.65 -8.31 3.88
N LEU A 106 -1.51 -7.81 3.43
CA LEU A 106 -0.43 -8.65 2.93
C LEU A 106 0.22 -9.41 4.08
N VAL A 107 0.12 -10.75 4.09
CA VAL A 107 0.63 -11.57 5.20
C VAL A 107 1.89 -12.36 4.84
N ASP A 108 2.05 -12.79 3.59
CA ASP A 108 3.21 -13.55 3.11
C ASP A 108 3.34 -13.48 1.58
N PHE A 109 4.43 -14.02 1.04
CA PHE A 109 4.56 -14.43 -0.35
C PHE A 109 4.36 -15.93 -0.52
N GLY A 110 4.08 -16.36 -1.74
CA GLY A 110 3.92 -17.77 -2.03
C GLY A 110 4.28 -18.13 -3.47
N ARG A 111 4.94 -19.29 -3.60
CA ARG A 111 5.06 -20.05 -4.85
C ARG A 111 4.31 -21.36 -4.71
N LYS A 112 3.39 -21.62 -5.63
CA LYS A 112 2.58 -22.84 -5.60
C LYS A 112 2.48 -23.48 -6.98
N GLU A 113 2.58 -24.81 -7.01
CA GLU A 113 2.22 -25.59 -8.18
C GLU A 113 0.72 -25.86 -8.20
N ILE A 114 0.12 -25.57 -9.35
CA ILE A 114 -1.28 -25.79 -9.63
C ILE A 114 -1.39 -26.82 -10.74
N VAL A 115 -1.98 -27.97 -10.41
CA VAL A 115 -2.20 -29.08 -11.33
C VAL A 115 -3.66 -29.08 -11.75
N LEU A 116 -3.92 -28.78 -13.02
CA LEU A 116 -5.24 -28.86 -13.61
C LEU A 116 -5.42 -30.20 -14.31
N ARG A 117 -6.48 -30.93 -13.97
CA ARG A 117 -6.80 -32.20 -14.64
C ARG A 117 -8.30 -32.35 -14.83
N ARG A 118 -8.69 -33.10 -15.85
CA ARG A 118 -10.08 -33.49 -16.07
C ARG A 118 -10.21 -34.99 -15.92
N SER A 119 -11.13 -35.43 -15.06
CA SER A 119 -11.42 -36.85 -14.86
C SER A 119 -12.93 -37.06 -14.81
N ARG A 120 -13.44 -38.00 -15.61
CA ARG A 120 -14.87 -38.37 -15.70
C ARG A 120 -15.81 -37.15 -15.82
N GLY A 121 -15.43 -36.17 -16.64
CA GLY A 121 -16.23 -34.96 -16.85
C GLY A 121 -16.06 -33.86 -15.77
N THR A 122 -15.34 -34.13 -14.69
CA THR A 122 -15.10 -33.14 -13.62
C THR A 122 -13.70 -32.54 -13.75
N MET A 123 -13.61 -31.21 -13.63
CA MET A 123 -12.34 -30.50 -13.52
C MET A 123 -11.85 -30.50 -12.08
N TYR A 124 -10.56 -30.78 -11.90
CA TYR A 124 -9.87 -30.74 -10.62
C TYR A 124 -8.72 -29.75 -10.68
N VAL A 125 -8.56 -29.00 -9.59
CA VAL A 125 -7.41 -28.16 -9.31
C VAL A 125 -6.71 -28.78 -8.11
N ASN A 126 -5.50 -29.30 -8.34
CA ASN A 126 -4.82 -30.23 -7.45
C ASN A 126 -5.75 -31.42 -7.14
N ASP A 127 -6.17 -31.54 -5.88
CA ASP A 127 -7.04 -32.63 -5.41
C ASP A 127 -8.50 -32.21 -5.20
N ARG A 128 -8.84 -30.94 -5.43
CA ARG A 128 -10.20 -30.41 -5.21
C ARG A 128 -10.94 -30.21 -6.52
N ALA A 129 -12.22 -30.58 -6.54
CA ALA A 129 -13.10 -30.27 -7.67
C ALA A 129 -13.22 -28.75 -7.85
N TYR A 130 -13.13 -28.28 -9.09
CA TYR A 130 -13.14 -26.85 -9.43
C TYR A 130 -14.38 -26.11 -8.86
N GLN A 131 -15.55 -26.74 -8.94
CA GLN A 131 -16.81 -26.18 -8.42
C GLN A 131 -16.83 -25.99 -6.90
N ASN A 132 -16.00 -26.74 -6.17
CA ASN A 132 -15.89 -26.67 -4.71
C ASN A 132 -14.78 -25.70 -4.25
N LEU A 133 -14.13 -25.01 -5.19
CA LEU A 133 -13.19 -23.96 -4.83
C LEU A 133 -13.94 -22.70 -4.41
N PRO A 134 -13.36 -21.90 -3.50
CA PRO A 134 -13.80 -20.53 -3.28
C PRO A 134 -14.02 -19.76 -4.59
N PRO A 135 -15.07 -18.91 -4.70
CA PRO A 135 -15.41 -18.20 -5.93
C PRO A 135 -14.24 -17.42 -6.54
N ILE A 136 -13.38 -16.84 -5.70
CA ILE A 136 -12.18 -16.12 -6.14
C ILE A 136 -11.23 -17.03 -6.93
N TYR A 137 -10.97 -18.25 -6.47
CA TYR A 137 -10.11 -19.19 -7.19
C TYR A 137 -10.75 -19.69 -8.47
N GLN A 138 -12.08 -19.85 -8.51
CA GLN A 138 -12.77 -20.17 -9.76
C GLN A 138 -12.51 -19.09 -10.83
N LYS A 139 -12.45 -17.81 -10.44
CA LYS A 139 -12.11 -16.71 -11.35
C LYS A 139 -10.62 -16.61 -11.68
N ILE A 140 -9.74 -16.90 -10.73
CA ILE A 140 -8.28 -16.80 -10.94
C ILE A 140 -7.74 -17.92 -11.85
N ILE A 141 -8.23 -19.15 -11.71
CA ILE A 141 -7.67 -20.31 -12.42
C ILE A 141 -7.68 -20.16 -13.96
N PRO A 142 -8.78 -19.73 -14.62
CA PRO A 142 -8.76 -19.40 -16.04
C PRO A 142 -7.69 -18.37 -16.41
N LEU A 143 -7.52 -17.35 -15.58
CA LEU A 143 -6.54 -16.28 -15.80
C LEU A 143 -5.09 -16.78 -15.70
N ILE A 144 -4.81 -17.78 -14.86
CA ILE A 144 -3.49 -18.44 -14.81
C ILE A 144 -3.20 -19.14 -16.14
N VAL A 145 -4.17 -19.91 -16.64
CA VAL A 145 -4.04 -20.62 -17.93
C VAL A 145 -3.86 -19.62 -19.08
N ARG A 146 -4.57 -18.48 -19.00
CA ARG A 146 -4.41 -17.36 -19.93
C ARG A 146 -3.02 -16.76 -19.89
N HIS A 147 -2.53 -16.47 -18.70
CA HIS A 147 -1.22 -15.89 -18.48
C HIS A 147 -0.10 -16.79 -19.01
N ALA A 148 -0.29 -18.11 -18.95
CA ALA A 148 0.58 -19.10 -19.60
C ALA A 148 0.47 -19.15 -21.14
N GLY A 149 -0.22 -18.19 -21.78
CA GLY A 149 -0.29 -18.03 -23.23
C GLY A 149 -1.47 -18.74 -23.91
N ASN A 150 -2.42 -19.29 -23.16
CA ASN A 150 -3.59 -19.97 -23.73
C ASN A 150 -4.77 -19.01 -23.88
N LYS A 151 -5.68 -19.30 -24.81
CA LYS A 151 -6.92 -18.53 -24.99
C LYS A 151 -8.01 -19.09 -24.08
N VAL A 152 -7.98 -18.73 -22.81
CA VAL A 152 -8.93 -19.17 -21.78
C VAL A 152 -9.29 -17.97 -20.92
N ASP A 153 -10.53 -17.51 -20.98
CA ASP A 153 -10.97 -16.34 -20.20
C ASP A 153 -11.91 -16.69 -19.04
N ASP A 154 -12.59 -17.84 -19.13
CA ASP A 154 -13.60 -18.28 -18.16
C ASP A 154 -13.58 -19.80 -17.91
N ALA A 155 -14.53 -20.26 -17.09
CA ALA A 155 -14.65 -21.66 -16.69
C ALA A 155 -15.05 -22.59 -17.85
N ASP A 156 -15.89 -22.13 -18.78
CA ASP A 156 -16.40 -22.93 -19.89
C ASP A 156 -15.31 -23.14 -20.94
N MET A 157 -14.55 -22.07 -21.22
CA MET A 157 -13.35 -22.13 -22.04
C MET A 157 -12.28 -23.00 -21.40
N LEU A 158 -12.12 -22.94 -20.08
CA LEU A 158 -11.18 -23.79 -19.34
C LEU A 158 -11.55 -25.27 -19.48
N GLU A 159 -12.83 -25.63 -19.35
CA GLU A 159 -13.27 -27.01 -19.53
C GLU A 159 -13.02 -27.50 -20.96
N THR A 160 -13.37 -26.68 -21.95
CA THR A 160 -13.15 -26.99 -23.37
C THR A 160 -11.67 -27.19 -23.66
N TRP A 161 -10.83 -26.30 -23.13
CA TRP A 161 -9.37 -26.36 -23.26
C TRP A 161 -8.80 -27.63 -22.60
N LEU A 162 -9.21 -27.97 -21.38
CA LEU A 162 -8.78 -29.21 -20.71
C LEU A 162 -9.24 -30.47 -21.45
N SER A 163 -10.45 -30.44 -22.03
CA SER A 163 -11.00 -31.53 -22.83
C SER A 163 -10.18 -31.77 -24.10
N SER A 164 -9.75 -30.69 -24.78
CA SER A 164 -8.91 -30.77 -25.98
C SER A 164 -7.56 -31.46 -25.74
N ARG A 165 -7.05 -31.43 -24.49
CA ARG A 165 -5.78 -32.05 -24.09
C ARG A 165 -5.93 -33.50 -23.62
N GLY A 166 -7.10 -34.10 -23.80
CA GLY A 166 -7.37 -35.49 -23.44
C GLY A 166 -7.31 -35.74 -21.92
N GLY A 167 -7.55 -34.71 -21.10
CA GLY A 167 -7.53 -34.82 -19.64
C GLY A 167 -6.15 -35.01 -19.01
N ARG A 168 -5.06 -34.88 -19.78
CA ARG A 168 -3.69 -34.94 -19.24
C ARG A 168 -3.47 -33.81 -18.23
N PRO A 169 -2.90 -34.10 -17.04
CA PRO A 169 -2.58 -33.08 -16.06
C PRO A 169 -1.72 -31.96 -16.66
N GLN A 170 -2.07 -30.71 -16.37
CA GLN A 170 -1.32 -29.52 -16.76
C GLN A 170 -0.86 -28.81 -15.49
N THR A 171 0.44 -28.66 -15.33
CA THR A 171 1.04 -28.04 -14.15
C THR A 171 1.45 -26.61 -14.46
N PHE A 172 1.12 -25.70 -13.55
CA PHE A 172 1.49 -24.29 -13.62
C PHE A 172 2.15 -23.89 -12.30
N THR A 173 3.33 -23.30 -12.37
CA THR A 173 3.95 -22.64 -11.23
C THR A 173 3.41 -21.22 -11.15
N VAL A 174 2.88 -20.86 -9.99
CA VAL A 174 2.25 -19.56 -9.76
C VAL A 174 2.90 -18.90 -8.57
N ASP A 175 3.43 -17.71 -8.83
CA ASP A 175 4.06 -16.84 -7.84
C ASP A 175 3.10 -15.70 -7.51
N GLY A 176 3.04 -15.31 -6.24
CA GLY A 176 2.16 -14.26 -5.78
C GLY A 176 2.31 -13.93 -4.32
N VAL A 177 1.31 -13.20 -3.83
CA VAL A 177 1.17 -12.81 -2.42
C VAL A 177 0.05 -13.57 -1.76
N VAL A 178 0.11 -13.73 -0.45
CA VAL A 178 -1.00 -14.17 0.39
C VAL A 178 -1.61 -12.94 1.05
N LEU A 179 -2.88 -12.69 0.77
CA LEU A 179 -3.65 -11.61 1.37
C LEU A 179 -4.66 -12.19 2.35
N GLU A 180 -4.69 -11.66 3.57
CA GLU A 180 -5.76 -11.88 4.53
C GLU A 180 -6.85 -10.82 4.34
N LEU A 181 -8.09 -11.26 4.09
CA LEU A 181 -9.24 -10.37 3.93
C LEU A 181 -9.87 -10.01 5.29
N GLU A 182 -10.81 -9.05 5.31
CA GLU A 182 -11.52 -8.63 6.52
C GLU A 182 -12.24 -9.76 7.28
N ASN A 183 -12.63 -10.83 6.58
CA ASN A 183 -13.26 -11.99 7.18
C ASN A 183 -12.25 -12.97 7.83
N GLY A 184 -10.95 -12.67 7.79
CA GLY A 184 -9.86 -13.50 8.30
C GLY A 184 -9.43 -14.64 7.37
N ASP A 185 -10.02 -14.76 6.18
CA ASP A 185 -9.60 -15.75 5.21
C ASP A 185 -8.34 -15.30 4.46
N GLU A 186 -7.40 -16.22 4.29
CA GLU A 186 -6.18 -16.00 3.51
C GLU A 186 -6.34 -16.50 2.07
N TYR A 187 -5.97 -15.66 1.11
CA TYR A 187 -6.02 -15.96 -0.32
C TYR A 187 -4.70 -15.63 -1.01
N GLY A 188 -4.11 -16.66 -1.64
CA GLY A 188 -3.02 -16.47 -2.59
C GLY A 188 -3.47 -15.79 -3.89
N ILE A 189 -2.94 -14.60 -4.17
CA ILE A 189 -3.21 -13.80 -5.37
C ILE A 189 -1.94 -13.74 -6.24
N PRO A 190 -1.99 -14.23 -7.50
CA PRO A 190 -0.85 -14.20 -8.40
C PRO A 190 -0.34 -12.80 -8.74
N PHE A 191 0.98 -12.63 -8.87
CA PHE A 191 1.60 -11.33 -9.19
C PHE A 191 1.05 -10.71 -10.48
N PHE A 192 0.86 -11.51 -11.54
CA PHE A 192 0.40 -10.98 -12.83
C PHE A 192 -1.00 -10.33 -12.79
N LEU A 193 -1.76 -10.53 -11.70
CA LEU A 193 -3.04 -9.87 -11.51
C LEU A 193 -2.90 -8.45 -10.96
N PHE A 194 -1.78 -8.08 -10.35
CA PHE A 194 -1.56 -6.74 -9.78
C PHE A 194 -1.23 -5.71 -10.86
N SER A 195 -1.50 -4.45 -10.54
CA SER A 195 -1.08 -3.31 -11.35
C SER A 195 0.45 -3.19 -11.37
N PRO A 196 1.04 -2.61 -12.43
CA PRO A 196 2.49 -2.40 -12.46
C PRO A 196 3.02 -1.60 -11.27
N GLN A 197 2.26 -0.61 -10.79
CA GLN A 197 2.64 0.21 -9.63
C GLN A 197 2.73 -0.62 -8.35
N ASP A 198 1.75 -1.48 -8.08
CA ASP A 198 1.77 -2.31 -6.88
C ASP A 198 2.82 -3.43 -7.00
N LEU A 199 3.07 -3.93 -8.22
CA LEU A 199 4.14 -4.90 -8.46
C LEU A 199 5.53 -4.35 -8.13
N GLU A 200 5.81 -3.08 -8.45
CA GLU A 200 7.08 -2.43 -8.08
C GLU A 200 7.31 -2.42 -6.57
N VAL A 201 6.24 -2.33 -5.77
CA VAL A 201 6.32 -2.38 -4.31
C VAL A 201 6.55 -3.81 -3.81
N LEU A 202 5.91 -4.79 -4.43
CA LEU A 202 5.96 -6.19 -4.00
C LEU A 202 7.24 -6.91 -4.43
N GLN A 203 7.82 -6.53 -5.57
CA GLN A 203 8.93 -7.24 -6.20
C GLN A 203 10.22 -7.31 -5.33
N PRO A 204 10.68 -6.24 -4.67
CA PRO A 204 11.86 -6.32 -3.80
C PRO A 204 11.65 -7.28 -2.62
N GLY A 205 10.45 -7.30 -2.04
CA GLY A 205 10.07 -8.25 -0.99
C GLY A 205 10.10 -9.69 -1.50
N TRP A 206 9.57 -9.93 -2.69
CA TRP A 206 9.55 -11.25 -3.32
C TRP A 206 10.95 -11.80 -3.60
N GLU A 207 11.84 -10.98 -4.16
CA GLU A 207 13.22 -11.38 -4.44
C GLU A 207 13.98 -11.74 -3.17
N THR A 208 13.73 -11.01 -2.08
CA THR A 208 14.29 -11.33 -0.76
C THR A 208 13.74 -12.68 -0.26
N TRP A 209 12.41 -12.85 -0.31
CA TRP A 209 11.73 -14.08 0.12
C TRP A 209 12.23 -15.33 -0.60
N LEU A 210 12.46 -15.24 -1.92
CA LEU A 210 13.04 -16.33 -2.71
C LEU A 210 14.44 -16.70 -2.21
N ALA A 211 15.28 -15.71 -1.91
CA ALA A 211 16.66 -15.93 -1.46
C ALA A 211 16.75 -16.61 -0.09
N ALA A 212 15.79 -16.39 0.81
CA ALA A 212 15.71 -17.11 2.08
C ALA A 212 15.06 -18.50 1.95
N HIS A 213 14.03 -18.64 1.12
CA HIS A 213 13.34 -19.92 0.92
C HIS A 213 14.21 -20.98 0.23
N GLU A 214 15.14 -20.59 -0.65
CA GLU A 214 16.16 -21.49 -1.19
C GLU A 214 17.10 -22.07 -0.11
N LYS A 215 17.27 -21.37 1.02
CA LYS A 215 18.18 -21.77 2.11
C LYS A 215 17.49 -22.55 3.23
N GLN A 216 16.18 -22.78 3.15
CA GLN A 216 15.35 -23.46 4.17
C GLN A 216 15.47 -22.90 5.60
N ASP A 217 15.82 -21.62 5.75
CA ASP A 217 15.99 -20.99 7.06
C ASP A 217 14.64 -20.52 7.62
N TYR A 218 14.17 -21.11 8.72
CA TYR A 218 12.88 -20.75 9.33
C TYR A 218 12.90 -19.38 10.03
N ALA A 219 14.02 -19.00 10.65
CA ALA A 219 14.13 -17.70 11.32
C ALA A 219 14.16 -16.57 10.31
N ALA A 220 14.84 -16.77 9.17
CA ALA A 220 14.84 -15.81 8.07
C ALA A 220 13.42 -15.56 7.52
N ARG A 221 12.56 -16.58 7.48
CA ARG A 221 11.17 -16.46 6.98
C ARG A 221 10.31 -15.55 7.85
N GLN A 222 10.40 -15.68 9.17
CA GLN A 222 9.62 -14.82 10.09
C GLN A 222 10.07 -13.36 10.03
N HIS A 223 11.38 -13.13 9.90
CA HIS A 223 11.97 -11.81 9.70
C HIS A 223 11.43 -11.13 8.43
N GLU A 224 11.31 -11.89 7.34
CA GLU A 224 10.83 -11.38 6.05
C GLU A 224 9.35 -11.06 6.03
N ALA A 225 8.50 -11.93 6.59
CA ALA A 225 7.06 -11.70 6.64
C ALA A 225 6.73 -10.40 7.39
N LEU A 226 7.42 -10.13 8.51
CA LEU A 226 7.26 -8.90 9.28
C LEU A 226 7.72 -7.66 8.50
N ARG A 227 8.87 -7.75 7.82
CA ARG A 227 9.39 -6.66 6.99
C ARG A 227 8.42 -6.32 5.87
N LEU A 228 7.90 -7.35 5.20
CA LEU A 228 6.91 -7.22 4.13
C LEU A 228 5.63 -6.52 4.58
N GLN A 229 5.04 -6.99 5.68
CA GLN A 229 3.83 -6.39 6.28
C GLN A 229 4.03 -4.89 6.54
N THR A 230 5.19 -4.55 7.08
CA THR A 230 5.55 -3.17 7.42
C THR A 230 5.69 -2.29 6.17
N GLU A 231 6.45 -2.73 5.17
CA GLU A 231 6.66 -1.99 3.92
C GLU A 231 5.34 -1.74 3.19
N ALA A 232 4.47 -2.75 3.12
CA ALA A 232 3.15 -2.64 2.51
C ALA A 232 2.22 -1.67 3.26
N ALA A 233 2.24 -1.69 4.59
CA ALA A 233 1.41 -0.80 5.39
C ALA A 233 1.84 0.67 5.25
N GLU A 234 3.15 0.94 5.22
CA GLU A 234 3.67 2.28 5.01
C GLU A 234 3.37 2.82 3.61
N TYR A 235 3.49 1.99 2.57
CA TYR A 235 3.10 2.38 1.20
C TYR A 235 1.63 2.85 1.14
N GLN A 236 0.73 2.09 1.76
CA GLN A 236 -0.70 2.41 1.77
C GLN A 236 -1.02 3.64 2.62
N ARG A 237 -0.37 3.79 3.78
CA ARG A 237 -0.47 4.99 4.61
C ARG A 237 -0.07 6.25 3.84
N GLN A 238 1.02 6.19 3.07
CA GLN A 238 1.47 7.32 2.25
C GLN A 238 0.46 7.66 1.15
N ARG A 239 -0.10 6.65 0.47
CA ARG A 239 -1.15 6.82 -0.54
C ARG A 239 -2.39 7.47 0.07
N ASP A 240 -2.89 6.93 1.18
CA ASP A 240 -4.05 7.47 1.89
C ASP A 240 -3.82 8.90 2.38
N ALA A 241 -2.60 9.23 2.85
CA ALA A 241 -2.26 10.59 3.26
C ALA A 241 -2.33 11.58 2.08
N GLN A 242 -1.90 11.17 0.88
CA GLN A 242 -2.02 11.98 -0.32
C GLN A 242 -3.49 12.17 -0.73
N ASP A 243 -4.29 11.11 -0.68
CA ASP A 243 -5.71 11.17 -1.00
C ASP A 243 -6.48 12.06 -0.01
N ARG A 244 -6.19 11.92 1.29
CA ARG A 244 -6.77 12.79 2.33
C ARG A 244 -6.39 14.25 2.12
N ARG A 245 -5.14 14.55 1.76
CA ARG A 245 -4.72 15.93 1.44
C ARG A 245 -5.52 16.49 0.26
N ARG A 246 -5.69 15.71 -0.81
CA ARG A 246 -6.50 16.12 -1.98
C ARG A 246 -7.97 16.34 -1.61
N ILE A 247 -8.57 15.45 -0.82
CA ILE A 247 -9.96 15.60 -0.34
C ILE A 247 -10.10 16.85 0.53
N ALA A 248 -9.16 17.08 1.45
CA ALA A 248 -9.15 18.27 2.30
C ALA A 248 -9.00 19.56 1.46
N GLU A 249 -8.12 19.56 0.45
CA GLU A 249 -7.98 20.69 -0.48
C GLU A 249 -9.28 20.95 -1.26
N LEU A 250 -9.97 19.90 -1.72
CA LEU A 250 -11.27 20.03 -2.38
C LEU A 250 -12.34 20.57 -1.42
N GLN A 251 -12.44 20.04 -0.20
CA GLN A 251 -13.38 20.51 0.82
C GLN A 251 -13.12 21.96 1.22
N LEU A 252 -11.86 22.35 1.39
CA LEU A 252 -11.46 23.73 1.65
C LEU A 252 -11.82 24.64 0.47
N GLY A 253 -11.60 24.17 -0.76
CA GLY A 253 -12.01 24.87 -1.99
C GLY A 253 -13.52 25.09 -2.05
N LEU A 254 -14.32 24.06 -1.79
CA LEU A 254 -15.78 24.14 -1.76
C LEU A 254 -16.29 25.07 -0.65
N THR A 255 -15.74 24.96 0.56
CA THR A 255 -16.09 25.86 1.68
C THR A 255 -15.75 27.32 1.36
N ALA A 256 -14.61 27.56 0.70
CA ALA A 256 -14.23 28.89 0.27
C ALA A 256 -15.13 29.43 -0.85
N VAL A 257 -15.72 28.57 -1.69
CA VAL A 257 -16.75 28.95 -2.66
C VAL A 257 -18.04 29.34 -1.94
N GLU A 258 -18.50 28.53 -0.99
CA GLU A 258 -19.69 28.83 -0.18
C GLU A 258 -19.56 30.12 0.64
N ALA A 259 -18.36 30.40 1.15
CA ALA A 259 -18.04 31.63 1.86
C ALA A 259 -17.83 32.85 0.93
N GLY A 260 -17.94 32.69 -0.40
CA GLY A 260 -17.74 33.75 -1.38
C GLY A 260 -16.29 34.24 -1.52
N VAL A 261 -15.32 33.50 -0.97
CA VAL A 261 -13.89 33.85 -0.96
C VAL A 261 -13.20 33.47 -2.28
N THR A 262 -13.66 32.40 -2.92
CA THR A 262 -13.14 31.92 -4.20
C THR A 262 -14.30 31.46 -5.10
N SER A 263 -14.01 31.14 -6.35
CA SER A 263 -14.99 30.53 -7.26
C SER A 263 -14.38 29.32 -7.94
N MET A 264 -15.23 28.40 -8.38
CA MET A 264 -14.81 27.31 -9.25
C MET A 264 -14.85 27.80 -10.70
N TRP A 265 -13.77 27.55 -11.44
CA TRP A 265 -13.58 27.97 -12.83
C TRP A 265 -13.27 26.76 -13.71
N GLU A 266 -13.74 26.81 -14.95
CA GLU A 266 -13.33 25.92 -16.02
C GLU A 266 -12.51 26.71 -17.04
N VAL A 267 -11.33 26.22 -17.36
CA VAL A 267 -10.38 26.80 -18.32
C VAL A 267 -10.20 25.82 -19.46
N THR A 268 -10.49 26.24 -20.68
CA THR A 268 -10.17 25.47 -21.88
C THR A 268 -8.70 25.72 -22.24
N LEU A 269 -7.94 24.67 -22.48
CA LEU A 269 -6.54 24.73 -22.90
C LEU A 269 -6.40 24.15 -24.31
N TYR A 270 -5.67 24.84 -25.18
CA TYR A 270 -5.34 24.36 -26.52
C TYR A 270 -3.86 23.96 -26.60
N PRO A 271 -3.51 22.90 -27.33
CA PRO A 271 -2.11 22.53 -27.53
C PRO A 271 -1.35 23.63 -28.29
N GLN A 272 -0.10 23.88 -27.91
CA GLN A 272 0.78 24.73 -28.70
C GLN A 272 1.25 24.02 -29.99
N PRO A 273 1.60 24.77 -31.05
CA PRO A 273 2.21 24.19 -32.24
C PRO A 273 3.42 23.32 -31.87
N GLY A 274 3.39 22.03 -32.25
CA GLY A 274 4.41 21.04 -31.88
C GLY A 274 4.02 20.10 -30.73
N ASN A 275 2.91 20.36 -30.03
CA ASN A 275 2.33 19.46 -29.05
C ASN A 275 1.16 18.68 -29.68
N PRO A 276 1.23 17.35 -29.84
CA PRO A 276 0.19 16.55 -30.51
C PRO A 276 -1.07 16.30 -29.64
N GLY A 277 -1.19 16.93 -28.48
CA GLY A 277 -2.30 16.69 -27.54
C GLY A 277 -3.63 17.33 -27.95
N PRO A 278 -4.79 16.76 -27.55
CA PRO A 278 -6.10 17.37 -27.79
C PRO A 278 -6.36 18.56 -26.86
N PRO A 279 -7.32 19.45 -27.17
CA PRO A 279 -7.76 20.49 -26.23
C PRO A 279 -8.25 19.88 -24.90
N LEU A 280 -7.93 20.53 -23.78
CA LEU A 280 -8.28 20.07 -22.43
C LEU A 280 -9.26 21.04 -21.75
N TRP A 281 -10.17 20.51 -20.94
CA TRP A 281 -11.00 21.31 -20.03
C TRP A 281 -10.52 21.07 -18.60
N VAL A 282 -9.95 22.10 -17.98
CA VAL A 282 -9.37 22.02 -16.64
C VAL A 282 -10.23 22.80 -15.67
N THR A 283 -10.65 22.15 -14.58
CA THR A 283 -11.41 22.79 -13.51
C THR A 283 -10.54 23.07 -12.29
N GLY A 284 -10.78 24.19 -11.62
CA GLY A 284 -10.02 24.57 -10.43
C GLY A 284 -10.65 25.71 -9.62
N PHE A 285 -10.22 25.85 -8.37
CA PHE A 285 -10.66 26.93 -7.49
C PHE A 285 -9.72 28.14 -7.60
N ALA A 286 -10.27 29.31 -7.91
CA ALA A 286 -9.51 30.54 -8.02
C ALA A 286 -10.34 31.79 -7.70
N ARG A 287 -9.67 32.85 -7.23
CA ARG A 287 -10.33 34.11 -6.86
C ARG A 287 -10.88 34.86 -8.06
N ASN A 288 -10.25 34.69 -9.23
CA ASN A 288 -10.65 35.34 -10.48
C ASN A 288 -10.18 34.52 -11.69
N SER A 289 -10.64 34.89 -12.88
CA SER A 289 -10.32 34.22 -14.15
C SER A 289 -8.82 34.23 -14.50
N ARG A 290 -8.10 35.27 -14.09
CA ARG A 290 -6.65 35.39 -14.33
C ARG A 290 -5.86 34.37 -13.50
N ASP A 291 -6.20 34.23 -12.23
CA ASP A 291 -5.60 33.24 -11.33
C ASP A 291 -5.92 31.81 -11.79
N ALA A 292 -7.16 31.54 -12.22
CA ALA A 292 -7.56 30.25 -12.80
C ALA A 292 -6.73 29.89 -14.04
N SER A 293 -6.56 30.86 -14.95
CA SER A 293 -5.78 30.70 -16.18
C SER A 293 -4.31 30.39 -15.89
N TYR A 294 -3.71 31.12 -14.95
CA TYR A 294 -2.32 30.92 -14.57
C TYR A 294 -2.08 29.55 -13.93
N GLN A 295 -2.95 29.13 -13.00
CA GLN A 295 -2.86 27.81 -12.38
C GLN A 295 -3.03 26.66 -13.39
N ALA A 296 -3.96 26.81 -14.35
CA ALA A 296 -4.17 25.83 -15.41
C ALA A 296 -2.93 25.70 -16.31
N MET A 297 -2.32 26.81 -16.72
CA MET A 297 -1.07 26.77 -17.50
C MET A 297 0.10 26.16 -16.74
N ALA A 298 0.25 26.49 -15.45
CA ALA A 298 1.35 25.99 -14.63
C ALA A 298 1.33 24.46 -14.49
N LYS A 299 0.13 23.86 -14.46
CA LYS A 299 -0.06 22.40 -14.38
C LYS A 299 0.01 21.69 -15.74
N HIS A 300 -0.10 22.42 -16.84
CA HIS A 300 -0.17 21.87 -18.21
C HIS A 300 0.81 22.61 -19.15
N PRO A 301 2.13 22.38 -19.02
CA PRO A 301 3.13 22.97 -19.91
C PRO A 301 2.92 22.51 -21.37
N GLY A 302 3.14 23.42 -22.32
CA GLY A 302 2.92 23.15 -23.75
C GLY A 302 1.48 23.37 -24.24
N TYR A 303 0.63 23.96 -23.40
CA TYR A 303 -0.73 24.39 -23.74
C TYR A 303 -0.89 25.90 -23.55
N VAL A 304 -1.83 26.50 -24.29
CA VAL A 304 -2.23 27.91 -24.18
C VAL A 304 -3.68 28.03 -23.72
N VAL A 305 -3.97 29.09 -22.99
CA VAL A 305 -5.31 29.35 -22.44
C VAL A 305 -6.26 29.81 -23.54
N GLY A 306 -7.39 29.13 -23.61
CA GLY A 306 -8.56 29.48 -24.39
C GLY A 306 -9.67 30.10 -23.53
N PRO A 307 -10.95 29.85 -23.84
CA PRO A 307 -12.07 30.36 -23.06
C PRO A 307 -12.03 29.95 -21.58
N VAL A 308 -12.37 30.89 -20.70
CA VAL A 308 -12.44 30.70 -19.25
C VAL A 308 -13.83 31.07 -18.77
N ARG A 309 -14.49 30.18 -18.04
CA ARG A 309 -15.82 30.43 -17.47
C ARG A 309 -15.87 30.09 -15.99
N ARG A 310 -16.64 30.87 -15.23
CA ARG A 310 -16.97 30.55 -13.85
C ARG A 310 -18.10 29.53 -13.83
N ILE A 311 -17.96 28.49 -13.02
CA ILE A 311 -18.95 27.40 -12.92
C ILE A 311 -19.65 27.35 -11.57
N SER A 312 -19.15 28.08 -10.56
CA SER A 312 -19.89 28.32 -9.30
C SER A 312 -20.62 29.68 -9.32
N ASN A 313 -21.77 29.76 -8.64
CA ASN A 313 -22.55 30.98 -8.48
C ASN A 313 -22.07 31.82 -7.31
#